data_AF-A0A9D5AKY6-F1
#
_entry.id   AF-A0A9D5AKY6-F1
#
_cell.length_a   1.000
_cell.length_b   1.000
_cell.length_c   1.000
_cell.angle_alpha   90.00
_cell.angle_beta   90.00
_cell.angle_gamma   90.00
#
_symmetry.space_group_name_H-M   'P 1'
#
loop_
_entity.id
_entity.type
_entity.pdbx_description
1 polymer ?
#
loop_
_entity_poly.entity_id
_entity_poly.type
_entity_poly.pdbx_seq_one_letter_code
_entity_poly.pdbx_strand_id
1 'polypeptide(L)'
;MRSLHDQEFAEFLIRIGDGVEPTKPDDMVRLPLHIAIPWEGEHSIQVLIQHIFPDLELHGWDAPYMVQRAILTPTNDDVQKLNDMIIDQFPGEEHNLLSFDEVEGDNHNLYQQEFLNSIAQG
;
A
#
# COMPACT_ATOMS: atom_id res chain seq x y z
N MET A 1 -9.25 -14.32 -1.76
CA MET A 1 -9.73 -13.21 -2.61
C MET A 1 -11.21 -13.00 -2.30
N ARG A 2 -11.67 -11.75 -2.10
CA ARG A 2 -13.04 -11.44 -1.67
C ARG A 2 -14.11 -12.09 -2.56
N SER A 3 -13.89 -12.13 -3.87
CA SER A 3 -14.76 -12.78 -4.84
C SER A 3 -15.04 -14.27 -4.58
N LEU A 4 -14.21 -14.97 -3.80
CA LEU A 4 -14.46 -16.37 -3.42
C LEU A 4 -15.54 -16.51 -2.34
N HIS A 5 -15.76 -15.47 -1.55
CA HIS A 5 -16.64 -15.48 -0.38
C HIS A 5 -17.77 -14.45 -0.48
N ASP A 6 -17.77 -13.64 -1.53
CA ASP A 6 -18.74 -12.58 -1.79
C ASP A 6 -19.20 -12.68 -3.26
N GLN A 7 -20.35 -13.35 -3.44
CA GLN A 7 -20.92 -13.59 -4.76
C GLN A 7 -21.36 -12.29 -5.44
N GLU A 8 -21.88 -11.32 -4.68
CA GLU A 8 -22.32 -10.03 -5.23
C GLU A 8 -21.12 -9.26 -5.80
N PHE A 9 -19.99 -9.25 -5.08
CA PHE A 9 -18.75 -8.65 -5.56
C PHE A 9 -18.19 -9.38 -6.79
N ALA A 10 -18.23 -10.72 -6.80
CA ALA A 10 -17.78 -11.50 -7.96
C ALA A 10 -18.61 -11.21 -9.22
N GLU A 11 -19.95 -11.18 -9.09
CA GLU A 11 -20.86 -10.84 -10.19
C GLU A 11 -20.65 -9.40 -10.68
N PHE A 12 -20.38 -8.45 -9.77
CA PHE A 12 -20.04 -7.08 -10.15
C PHE A 12 -18.76 -7.03 -11.01
N LEU A 13 -17.70 -7.74 -10.63
CA LEU A 13 -16.47 -7.81 -11.42
C LEU A 13 -16.71 -8.44 -12.81
N ILE A 14 -17.58 -9.45 -12.91
CA ILE A 14 -17.95 -10.07 -14.19
C ILE A 14 -18.68 -9.05 -15.08
N ARG A 15 -19.66 -8.32 -14.53
CA ARG A 15 -20.40 -7.30 -15.31
C ARG A 15 -19.49 -6.19 -15.83
N ILE A 16 -18.46 -5.81 -15.07
CA ILE A 16 -17.42 -4.89 -15.55
C ILE A 16 -16.65 -5.52 -16.72
N GLY A 17 -16.18 -6.76 -16.56
CA GLY A 17 -15.42 -7.47 -17.60
C GLY A 17 -16.19 -7.70 -18.90
N ASP A 18 -17.49 -7.92 -18.80
CA ASP A 18 -18.39 -8.11 -19.95
C ASP A 18 -18.86 -6.78 -20.59
N GLY A 19 -18.50 -5.63 -20.00
CA GLY A 19 -18.93 -4.31 -20.48
C GLY A 19 -20.42 -4.01 -20.28
N VAL A 20 -21.07 -4.72 -19.35
CA VAL A 20 -22.51 -4.56 -19.04
C VAL A 20 -22.72 -3.53 -17.94
N GLU A 21 -21.74 -3.34 -17.05
CA GLU A 21 -21.84 -2.38 -15.96
C GLU A 21 -21.87 -0.93 -16.50
N PRO A 22 -22.84 -0.08 -16.07
CA PRO A 22 -22.95 1.28 -16.58
C PRO A 22 -21.70 2.13 -16.30
N THR A 23 -21.20 2.79 -17.33
CA THR A 23 -20.08 3.74 -17.23
C THR A 23 -20.56 5.19 -17.22
N LYS A 24 -19.78 6.04 -16.55
CA LYS A 24 -19.81 7.49 -16.64
C LYS A 24 -18.96 7.96 -17.84
N PRO A 25 -18.96 9.26 -18.19
CA PRO A 25 -17.96 9.80 -19.11
C PRO A 25 -16.55 9.37 -18.71
N ASP A 26 -15.67 9.20 -19.69
CA ASP A 26 -14.30 8.69 -19.55
C ASP A 26 -14.20 7.21 -19.14
N ASP A 27 -15.19 6.39 -19.51
CA ASP A 27 -15.23 4.94 -19.28
C ASP A 27 -15.09 4.53 -17.80
N MET A 28 -15.50 5.43 -16.90
CA MET A 28 -15.41 5.21 -15.45
C MET A 28 -16.60 4.42 -14.93
N VAL A 29 -16.34 3.31 -14.23
CA VAL A 29 -17.37 2.54 -13.53
C VAL A 29 -17.66 3.17 -12.16
N ARG A 30 -18.93 3.22 -11.77
CA ARG A 30 -19.31 3.65 -10.42
C ARG A 30 -19.17 2.47 -9.44
N LEU A 31 -18.26 2.59 -8.48
CA LEU A 31 -18.15 1.60 -7.41
C LEU A 31 -19.40 1.63 -6.51
N PRO A 32 -19.96 0.45 -6.14
CA PRO A 32 -20.97 0.33 -5.11
C PRO A 32 -20.53 0.95 -3.78
N LEU A 33 -21.46 1.60 -3.06
CA LEU A 33 -21.16 2.26 -1.79
C LEU A 33 -20.67 1.29 -0.70
N HIS A 34 -21.10 0.03 -0.76
CA HIS A 34 -20.70 -0.98 0.23
C HIS A 34 -19.25 -1.48 0.03
N ILE A 35 -18.57 -1.08 -1.06
CA ILE A 35 -17.16 -1.43 -1.32
C ILE A 35 -16.25 -0.21 -1.39
N ALA A 36 -16.79 0.99 -1.13
CA ALA A 36 -16.07 2.24 -1.23
C ALA A 36 -16.21 3.02 0.07
N ILE A 37 -15.12 3.68 0.48
CA ILE A 37 -15.15 4.67 1.56
C ILE A 37 -15.43 6.03 0.91
N PRO A 38 -16.52 6.73 1.28
CA PRO A 38 -16.78 8.07 0.79
C PRO A 38 -15.65 9.04 1.15
N TRP A 39 -15.33 9.94 0.24
CA TRP A 39 -14.37 11.01 0.50
C TRP A 39 -15.03 12.14 1.30
N GLU A 40 -14.63 12.28 2.56
CA GLU A 40 -15.07 13.32 3.49
C GLU A 40 -13.90 14.25 3.90
N GLY A 41 -12.74 14.09 3.26
CA GLY A 41 -11.49 14.78 3.56
C GLY A 41 -10.39 13.82 3.96
N GLU A 42 -9.26 14.34 4.45
CA GLU A 42 -8.09 13.53 4.81
C GLU A 42 -8.38 12.45 5.86
N HIS A 43 -9.38 12.65 6.73
CA HIS A 43 -9.80 11.62 7.69
C HIS A 43 -10.27 10.33 7.01
N SER A 44 -10.82 10.38 5.78
CA SER A 44 -11.18 9.18 5.01
C SER A 44 -9.96 8.27 4.75
N ILE A 45 -8.75 8.85 4.69
CA ILE A 45 -7.50 8.09 4.53
C ILE A 45 -7.20 7.29 5.80
N GLN A 46 -7.36 7.91 6.98
CA GLN A 46 -7.20 7.21 8.25
C GLN A 46 -8.22 6.08 8.41
N VAL A 47 -9.49 6.33 8.02
CA VAL A 47 -10.53 5.30 8.01
C VAL A 47 -10.16 4.14 7.08
N LEU A 48 -9.59 4.42 5.90
CA LEU A 48 -9.10 3.40 4.98
C LEU A 48 -7.96 2.58 5.61
N ILE A 49 -6.98 3.25 6.22
CA ILE A 49 -5.85 2.57 6.88
C ILE A 49 -6.37 1.65 7.99
N GLN A 50 -7.25 2.15 8.88
CA GLN A 50 -7.82 1.34 9.95
C GLN A 50 -8.66 0.17 9.45
N HIS A 51 -9.32 0.31 8.30
CA HIS A 51 -10.09 -0.77 7.70
C HIS A 51 -9.20 -1.90 7.15
N ILE A 52 -8.04 -1.57 6.58
CA ILE A 52 -7.10 -2.55 6.02
C ILE A 52 -6.16 -3.12 7.08
N PHE A 53 -5.69 -2.27 8.00
CA PHE A 53 -4.76 -2.58 9.08
C PHE A 53 -5.42 -2.30 10.46
N PRO A 54 -6.42 -3.10 10.86
CA PRO A 54 -7.02 -2.97 12.18
C PRO A 54 -6.02 -3.37 13.28
N ASP A 55 -5.96 -2.58 14.36
CA ASP A 55 -5.11 -2.84 15.53
C ASP A 55 -3.62 -3.00 15.18
N LEU A 56 -3.10 -2.15 14.26
CA LEU A 56 -1.71 -2.21 13.79
C LEU A 56 -0.70 -2.20 14.94
N GLU A 57 -0.99 -1.46 16.02
CA GLU A 57 -0.18 -1.42 17.24
C GLU A 57 0.01 -2.81 17.89
N LEU A 58 -0.98 -3.69 17.79
CA LEU A 58 -0.92 -5.04 18.36
C LEU A 58 -0.26 -6.05 17.42
N HIS A 59 -0.31 -5.78 16.11
CA HIS A 59 0.16 -6.68 15.06
C HIS A 59 1.49 -6.25 14.41
N GLY A 60 2.16 -5.23 14.94
CA GLY A 60 3.39 -4.68 14.34
C GLY A 60 4.52 -5.70 14.13
N TRP A 61 4.54 -6.78 14.91
CA TRP A 61 5.53 -7.87 14.85
C TRP A 61 4.98 -9.17 14.22
N ASP A 62 3.75 -9.16 13.72
CA ASP A 62 3.05 -10.32 13.17
C ASP A 62 3.23 -10.37 11.63
N ALA A 63 4.25 -11.10 11.19
CA ALA A 63 4.55 -11.23 9.77
C ALA A 63 3.37 -11.80 8.94
N PRO A 64 2.67 -12.88 9.34
CA PRO A 64 1.46 -13.34 8.67
C PRO A 64 0.36 -12.28 8.51
N TYR A 65 0.16 -11.44 9.54
CA TYR A 65 -0.80 -10.33 9.46
C TYR A 65 -0.38 -9.32 8.38
N MET A 66 0.89 -8.93 8.35
CA MET A 66 1.41 -7.91 7.44
C MET A 66 1.38 -8.35 5.97
N VAL A 67 1.78 -9.59 5.66
CA VAL A 67 1.87 -10.06 4.26
C VAL A 67 0.53 -10.25 3.56
N GLN A 68 -0.57 -10.31 4.31
CA GLN A 68 -1.91 -10.53 3.74
C GLN A 68 -2.63 -9.24 3.33
N ARG A 69 -2.01 -8.08 3.56
CA ARG A 69 -2.63 -6.76 3.45
C ARG A 69 -1.78 -5.85 2.58
N ALA A 70 -2.43 -5.03 1.77
CA ALA A 70 -1.78 -4.01 0.95
C ALA A 70 -2.76 -2.89 0.64
N ILE A 71 -2.25 -1.66 0.57
CA ILE A 71 -2.94 -0.53 -0.03
C ILE A 71 -2.20 -0.21 -1.32
N LEU A 72 -2.95 -0.14 -2.43
CA LEU A 72 -2.41 0.17 -3.74
C LEU A 72 -2.87 1.57 -4.14
N THR A 73 -1.93 2.40 -4.58
CA THR A 73 -2.22 3.73 -5.13
C THR A 73 -1.71 3.82 -6.57
N PRO A 74 -2.22 4.77 -7.37
CA PRO A 74 -1.74 4.99 -8.73
C PRO A 74 -0.35 5.62 -8.81
N THR A 75 0.06 6.38 -7.79
CA THR A 75 1.33 7.15 -7.79
C THR A 75 2.19 6.86 -6.56
N ASN A 76 3.51 6.95 -6.74
CA ASN A 76 4.47 6.77 -5.65
C ASN A 76 4.39 7.90 -4.62
N ASP A 77 4.01 9.12 -5.02
CA ASP A 77 3.83 10.24 -4.08
C ASP A 77 2.71 9.92 -3.07
N ASP A 78 1.64 9.28 -3.53
CA ASP A 78 0.56 8.82 -2.65
C ASP A 78 1.00 7.62 -1.80
N VAL A 79 1.85 6.73 -2.34
CA VAL A 79 2.46 5.63 -1.55
C VAL A 79 3.28 6.20 -0.40
N GLN A 80 4.11 7.21 -0.65
CA GLN A 80 4.97 7.79 0.37
C GLN A 80 4.16 8.34 1.53
N LYS A 81 3.14 9.17 1.23
CA LYS A 81 2.26 9.75 2.27
C LYS A 81 1.57 8.69 3.11
N LEU A 82 1.06 7.63 2.48
CA LEU A 82 0.41 6.53 3.19
C LEU A 82 1.39 5.75 4.04
N ASN A 83 2.58 5.46 3.51
CA ASN A 83 3.61 4.74 4.25
C ASN A 83 4.04 5.53 5.49
N ASP A 84 4.26 6.83 5.37
CA ASP A 84 4.59 7.70 6.51
C ASP A 84 3.49 7.62 7.59
N MET A 85 2.22 7.78 7.19
CA MET A 85 1.07 7.69 8.10
C MET A 85 0.91 6.31 8.78
N ILE A 86 1.31 5.24 8.11
CA ILE A 86 1.23 3.86 8.64
C ILE A 86 2.43 3.60 9.56
N ILE A 87 3.64 4.04 9.19
CA ILE A 87 4.87 3.92 9.98
C ILE A 87 4.69 4.61 11.35
N ASP A 88 4.09 5.80 11.35
CA ASP A 88 3.80 6.57 12.58
C ASP A 88 2.86 5.85 13.56
N GLN A 89 2.13 4.82 13.12
CA GLN A 89 1.24 4.02 13.96
C GLN A 89 1.91 2.77 14.55
N PHE A 90 3.13 2.42 14.12
CA PHE A 90 3.83 1.29 14.71
C PHE A 90 4.33 1.62 16.12
N PRO A 91 4.27 0.67 17.05
CA PRO A 91 4.84 0.86 18.38
C PRO A 91 6.37 0.72 18.30
N GLY A 92 7.08 1.61 18.98
CA GLY A 92 8.53 1.52 19.13
C GLY A 92 9.25 2.80 18.73
N GLU A 93 10.57 2.70 18.60
CA GLU A 93 11.41 3.80 18.14
C GLU A 93 11.57 3.73 16.61
N GLU A 94 11.48 4.90 15.98
CA GLU A 94 11.81 5.05 14.57
C GLU A 94 13.33 4.90 14.39
N HIS A 95 13.72 4.10 13.40
CA HIS A 95 15.11 3.94 13.01
C HIS A 95 15.28 4.24 11.53
N ASN A 96 16.11 5.24 11.24
CA ASN A 96 16.48 5.57 9.88
C ASN A 96 17.63 4.66 9.43
N LEU A 97 17.40 3.93 8.33
CA LEU A 97 18.39 3.05 7.72
C LEU A 97 18.85 3.68 6.41
N LEU A 98 20.15 3.92 6.29
CA LEU A 98 20.76 4.50 5.11
C LEU A 98 21.32 3.39 4.21
N SER A 99 21.08 3.51 2.90
CA SER A 99 21.66 2.64 1.86
C SER A 99 22.96 3.24 1.32
N PHE A 100 23.91 2.39 0.92
CA PHE A 100 25.18 2.79 0.31
C PHE A 100 25.18 2.57 -1.20
N ASP A 101 24.34 3.29 -1.94
CA ASP A 101 24.07 2.96 -3.34
C ASP A 101 25.26 3.19 -4.30
N GLU A 102 26.18 4.11 -3.97
CA GLU A 102 27.35 4.42 -4.81
C GLU A 102 28.54 4.87 -3.94
N VAL A 103 29.76 4.58 -4.40
CA VAL A 103 30.99 5.13 -3.82
C VAL A 103 31.56 6.19 -4.76
N GLU A 104 31.65 7.42 -4.26
CA GLU A 104 32.21 8.54 -4.98
C GLU A 104 33.65 8.22 -5.44
N GLY A 105 33.88 8.24 -6.75
CA GLY A 105 35.21 7.97 -7.34
C GLY A 105 35.52 6.51 -7.66
N ASP A 106 34.58 5.57 -7.49
CA ASP A 106 34.75 4.19 -7.94
C ASP A 106 34.56 3.99 -9.46
N ASN A 107 35.42 4.63 -10.25
CA ASN A 107 35.38 4.52 -11.72
C ASN A 107 35.72 3.12 -12.26
N HIS A 108 36.14 2.19 -11.39
CA HIS A 108 36.61 0.85 -11.77
C HIS A 108 35.75 -0.28 -11.19
N ASN A 109 34.60 0.03 -10.56
CA ASN A 109 33.72 -0.94 -9.90
C ASN A 109 34.49 -1.87 -8.94
N LEU A 110 35.36 -1.29 -8.11
CA LEU A 110 36.18 -2.00 -7.14
C LEU A 110 35.35 -2.52 -5.97
N TYR A 111 34.16 -1.95 -5.73
CA TYR A 111 33.24 -2.42 -4.71
C TYR A 111 32.20 -3.38 -5.28
N GLN A 112 32.01 -4.50 -4.58
CA GLN A 112 30.97 -5.46 -4.92
C GLN A 112 29.60 -4.88 -4.61
N GLN A 113 28.62 -5.20 -5.46
CA GLN A 113 27.25 -4.73 -5.30
C GLN A 113 26.62 -5.19 -3.97
N GLU A 114 27.06 -6.33 -3.41
CA GLU A 114 26.60 -6.78 -2.10
C GLU A 114 27.05 -5.85 -0.95
N PHE A 115 28.18 -5.14 -1.11
CA PHE A 115 28.67 -4.15 -0.15
C PHE A 115 27.94 -2.81 -0.31
N LEU A 116 27.66 -2.40 -1.54
CA LEU A 116 26.91 -1.18 -1.85
C LEU A 116 25.45 -1.30 -1.39
N ASN A 117 24.81 -2.44 -1.64
CA ASN A 117 23.43 -2.68 -1.21
C ASN A 117 23.32 -3.00 0.30
N SER A 118 24.33 -2.68 1.11
CA SER A 118 24.25 -2.83 2.56
C SER A 118 23.50 -1.65 3.19
N ILE A 119 22.81 -1.95 4.29
CA ILE A 119 22.09 -0.95 5.08
C ILE A 119 22.81 -0.77 6.41
N ALA A 120 22.92 0.49 6.86
CA ALA A 120 23.43 0.81 8.18
C ALA A 120 22.49 1.78 8.91
N GLN A 121 22.60 1.80 10.24
CA GLN A 121 21.88 2.77 11.06
C GLN A 121 22.46 4.17 10.81
N GLY A 122 21.58 5.11 10.44
CA GLY A 122 21.92 6.52 10.21
C GLY A 122 22.15 7.33 11.48
#